data_AF-F2IZU2-F1
#
_entry.id   AF-F2IZU2-F1
#
_cell.length_a   1.000
_cell.length_b   1.000
_cell.length_c   1.000
_cell.angle_alpha   90.00
_cell.angle_beta   90.00
_cell.angle_gamma   90.00
#
_symmetry.space_group_name_H-M   'P 1'
#
loop_
_entity.id
_entity.type
_entity.pdbx_description
1 polymer ?
#
loop_
_entity_poly.entity_id
_entity_poly.type
_entity_poly.pdbx_seq_one_letter_code
_entity_poly.pdbx_strand_id
1 'polypeptide(L)'
;MTAISKTETAPVNPDSGALPASSRKARVLVILLAGSLALVGWAYLAAMVADMVPVMDMTEAGPGMGLFNAFNLFAGLSAEARAALAVLCLPGEVATFGMPAETWGASDFGIVFLMWLMMTLAMMLPSAVPVIDAFVSRTGASARSGAVLSTAAFLIAGYLSVWAAYALVATLAQWGLTLAGMMSPMMAPASLVLSGTTLVAAGLYQFTPAKQACLVRCWVPRWQIAGSGRPTFVSLYGEGVAQGLACFGCCWALMTVMFAVGVMNIVWIALLGIIMIVEKNIPSSLLYRAIGVFLLVWGGFLIAVATGMLG
;
A
#
# COMPACT_ATOMS: atom_id res chain seq x y z
N MET A 1 58.74 29.51 -2.12
CA MET A 1 57.47 30.25 -2.32
C MET A 1 56.77 29.62 -3.51
N THR A 2 55.77 28.80 -3.23
CA THR A 2 55.16 27.85 -4.17
C THR A 2 54.01 28.52 -4.92
N ALA A 3 54.00 28.39 -6.25
CA ALA A 3 53.01 28.97 -7.14
C ALA A 3 51.61 28.39 -6.92
N ILE A 4 50.61 29.26 -6.77
CA ILE A 4 49.19 28.91 -6.66
C ILE A 4 48.63 28.72 -8.08
N SER A 5 48.29 27.48 -8.42
CA SER A 5 47.58 27.13 -9.65
C SER A 5 46.11 27.57 -9.54
N LYS A 6 45.69 28.51 -10.40
CA LYS A 6 44.29 28.88 -10.58
C LYS A 6 43.56 27.71 -11.26
N THR A 7 42.67 27.05 -10.54
CA THR A 7 41.74 26.08 -11.13
C THR A 7 40.61 26.85 -11.79
N GLU A 8 40.58 26.83 -13.12
CA GLU A 8 39.54 27.41 -13.95
C GLU A 8 38.21 26.67 -13.70
N THR A 9 37.23 27.37 -13.15
CA THR A 9 35.87 26.84 -12.98
C THR A 9 35.15 26.95 -14.32
N ALA A 10 34.92 25.81 -14.96
CA ALA A 10 34.12 25.76 -16.18
C ALA A 10 32.70 26.27 -15.91
N PRO A 11 32.10 27.08 -16.80
CA PRO A 11 30.78 27.64 -16.60
C PRO A 11 29.71 26.54 -16.59
N VAL A 12 28.86 26.54 -15.56
CA VAL A 12 27.66 25.71 -15.47
C VAL A 12 26.68 26.19 -16.55
N ASN A 13 26.50 25.38 -17.58
CA ASN A 13 25.59 25.66 -18.69
C ASN A 13 24.13 25.51 -18.23
N PRO A 14 23.28 26.57 -18.26
CA PRO A 14 21.92 26.54 -17.73
C PRO A 14 20.90 25.72 -18.56
N ASP A 15 21.30 25.14 -19.69
CA ASP A 15 20.43 24.36 -20.58
C ASP A 15 20.26 22.86 -20.20
N SER A 16 20.81 22.42 -19.06
CA SER A 16 20.86 20.98 -18.70
C SER A 16 19.62 20.44 -17.98
N GLY A 17 18.41 20.94 -18.28
CA GLY A 17 17.16 20.42 -17.70
C GLY A 17 16.79 19.01 -18.18
N ALA A 18 17.42 18.54 -19.28
CA ALA A 18 17.17 17.23 -19.85
C ALA A 18 18.11 16.17 -19.22
N LEU A 19 17.52 15.19 -18.53
CA LEU A 19 18.24 14.00 -18.07
C LEU A 19 18.98 13.32 -19.25
N PRO A 20 20.22 12.81 -19.04
CA PRO A 20 20.94 12.03 -20.04
C PRO A 20 20.07 10.89 -20.59
N ALA A 21 20.25 10.55 -21.87
CA ALA A 21 19.43 9.51 -22.53
C ALA A 21 19.49 8.14 -21.82
N SER A 22 20.61 7.80 -21.18
CA SER A 22 20.75 6.58 -20.36
C SER A 22 19.90 6.63 -19.09
N SER A 23 19.92 7.76 -18.37
CA SER A 23 19.07 7.99 -17.19
C SER A 23 17.58 7.98 -17.54
N ARG A 24 17.20 8.52 -18.71
CA ARG A 24 15.81 8.48 -19.19
C ARG A 24 15.32 7.05 -19.45
N LYS A 25 16.13 6.22 -20.10
CA LYS A 25 15.80 4.80 -20.35
C LYS A 25 15.66 4.03 -19.04
N ALA A 26 16.56 4.27 -18.08
CA ALA A 26 16.51 3.62 -16.78
C ALA A 26 15.24 3.97 -16.01
N ARG A 27 14.88 5.26 -15.99
CA ARG A 27 13.64 5.74 -15.41
C ARG A 27 12.39 5.09 -16.00
N VAL A 28 12.33 4.99 -17.34
CA VAL A 28 11.21 4.32 -18.01
C VAL A 28 11.11 2.85 -17.60
N LEU A 29 12.23 2.12 -17.54
CA LEU A 29 12.23 0.71 -17.12
C LEU A 29 11.75 0.53 -15.67
N VAL A 30 12.19 1.38 -14.75
CA VAL A 30 11.75 1.35 -13.35
C VAL A 30 10.25 1.61 -13.25
N ILE A 31 9.75 2.66 -13.94
CA ILE A 31 8.33 3.01 -13.94
C ILE A 31 7.49 1.89 -14.55
N LEU A 32 7.93 1.29 -15.66
CA LEU A 32 7.20 0.18 -16.28
C LEU A 32 7.15 -1.06 -15.39
N LEU A 33 8.26 -1.43 -14.76
CA LEU A 33 8.31 -2.60 -13.86
C LEU A 33 7.45 -2.38 -12.60
N ALA A 34 7.59 -1.24 -11.95
CA ALA A 34 6.80 -0.94 -10.75
C ALA A 34 5.32 -0.74 -11.09
N GLY A 35 5.04 -0.07 -12.22
CA GLY A 35 3.69 0.19 -12.72
C GLY A 35 2.96 -1.09 -13.12
N SER A 36 3.62 -2.04 -13.77
CA SER A 36 3.00 -3.32 -14.14
C SER A 36 2.64 -4.15 -12.91
N LEU A 37 3.52 -4.22 -11.91
CA LEU A 37 3.26 -4.91 -10.65
C LEU A 37 2.12 -4.25 -9.86
N ALA A 38 2.07 -2.92 -9.82
CA ALA A 38 0.97 -2.19 -9.20
C ALA A 38 -0.36 -2.41 -9.94
N LEU A 39 -0.33 -2.43 -11.28
CA LEU A 39 -1.49 -2.71 -12.10
C LEU A 39 -2.03 -4.13 -11.88
N VAL A 40 -1.15 -5.12 -11.71
CA VAL A 40 -1.55 -6.48 -11.33
C VAL A 40 -2.30 -6.48 -9.99
N GLY A 41 -1.79 -5.76 -8.99
CA GLY A 41 -2.48 -5.61 -7.70
C GLY A 41 -3.86 -4.97 -7.83
N TRP A 42 -3.97 -3.87 -8.59
CA TRP A 42 -5.25 -3.20 -8.85
C TRP A 42 -6.23 -4.06 -9.63
N ALA A 43 -5.75 -4.79 -10.65
CA ALA A 43 -6.58 -5.68 -11.45
C ALA A 43 -7.14 -6.83 -10.59
N TYR A 44 -6.31 -7.41 -9.71
CA TYR A 44 -6.75 -8.44 -8.77
C TYR A 44 -7.87 -7.93 -7.85
N LEU A 45 -7.66 -6.77 -7.21
CA LEU A 45 -8.65 -6.17 -6.30
C LEU A 45 -9.93 -5.75 -7.02
N ALA A 46 -9.82 -5.22 -8.24
CA ALA A 46 -10.97 -4.86 -9.05
C ALA A 46 -11.77 -6.08 -9.50
N ALA A 47 -11.10 -7.17 -9.89
CA ALA A 47 -11.77 -8.43 -10.23
C ALA A 47 -12.50 -9.02 -9.01
N MET A 48 -11.87 -8.98 -7.83
CA MET A 48 -12.48 -9.39 -6.57
C MET A 48 -13.77 -8.60 -6.27
N VAL A 49 -13.72 -7.26 -6.36
CA VAL A 49 -14.92 -6.43 -6.15
C VAL A 49 -15.97 -6.66 -7.25
N ALA A 50 -15.56 -6.79 -8.51
CA ALA A 50 -16.49 -7.02 -9.62
C ALA A 50 -17.29 -8.32 -9.45
N ASP A 51 -16.69 -9.35 -8.87
CA ASP A 51 -17.35 -10.62 -8.58
C ASP A 51 -18.27 -10.54 -7.35
N MET A 52 -17.98 -9.66 -6.38
CA MET A 52 -18.82 -9.42 -5.20
C MET A 52 -20.08 -8.60 -5.50
N VAL A 53 -19.97 -7.61 -6.39
CA VAL A 53 -21.04 -6.63 -6.63
C VAL A 53 -22.41 -7.25 -6.98
N PRO A 54 -22.50 -8.30 -7.81
CA PRO A 54 -23.79 -8.92 -8.14
C PRO A 54 -24.39 -9.74 -6.98
N VAL A 55 -23.55 -10.30 -6.10
CA VAL A 55 -23.97 -11.29 -5.10
C VAL A 55 -24.13 -10.72 -3.69
N MET A 56 -23.44 -9.62 -3.35
CA MET A 56 -23.36 -9.10 -1.99
C MET A 56 -23.92 -7.68 -1.89
N ASP A 57 -24.34 -7.31 -0.68
CA ASP A 57 -24.63 -5.91 -0.37
C ASP A 57 -23.33 -5.17 -0.07
N MET A 58 -22.94 -4.23 -0.94
CA MET A 58 -21.66 -3.56 -0.79
C MET A 58 -21.62 -2.59 0.39
N THR A 59 -22.76 -2.25 1.03
CA THR A 59 -22.75 -1.44 2.26
C THR A 59 -22.06 -2.16 3.42
N GLU A 60 -22.11 -3.49 3.42
CA GLU A 60 -21.49 -4.34 4.45
C GLU A 60 -19.96 -4.40 4.35
N ALA A 61 -19.39 -4.00 3.20
CA ALA A 61 -17.94 -3.92 3.01
C ALA A 61 -17.32 -2.65 3.65
N GLY A 62 -18.14 -1.76 4.22
CA GLY A 62 -17.71 -0.58 4.95
C GLY A 62 -18.05 0.77 4.27
N PRO A 63 -17.64 1.89 4.88
CA PRO A 63 -18.03 3.22 4.44
C PRO A 63 -17.59 3.51 3.00
N GLY A 64 -18.53 3.95 2.16
CA GLY A 64 -18.30 4.32 0.75
C GLY A 64 -18.52 3.20 -0.26
N MET A 65 -18.49 1.93 0.15
CA MET A 65 -18.66 0.80 -0.77
C MET A 65 -20.09 0.66 -1.32
N GLY A 66 -21.09 1.23 -0.64
CA GLY A 66 -22.47 1.29 -1.13
C GLY A 66 -22.65 1.98 -2.50
N LEU A 67 -21.69 2.79 -2.96
CA LEU A 67 -21.71 3.35 -4.31
C LEU A 67 -21.74 2.25 -5.39
N PHE A 68 -21.11 1.10 -5.13
CA PHE A 68 -21.06 -0.01 -6.07
C PHE A 68 -22.40 -0.75 -6.20
N ASN A 69 -23.32 -0.60 -5.24
CA ASN A 69 -24.67 -1.15 -5.38
C ASN A 69 -25.46 -0.51 -6.54
N ALA A 70 -25.04 0.66 -7.04
CA ALA A 70 -25.62 1.23 -8.26
C ALA A 70 -25.38 0.36 -9.51
N PHE A 71 -24.36 -0.49 -9.49
CA PHE A 71 -24.05 -1.47 -10.52
C PHE A 71 -24.57 -2.87 -10.19
N ASN A 72 -25.18 -3.06 -9.01
CA ASN A 72 -25.78 -4.32 -8.62
C ASN A 72 -27.22 -4.41 -9.18
N LEU A 73 -27.41 -5.28 -10.18
CA LEU A 73 -28.71 -5.54 -10.80
C LEU A 73 -29.78 -6.06 -9.82
N PHE A 74 -29.35 -6.56 -8.66
CA PHE A 74 -30.19 -7.14 -7.60
C PHE A 74 -30.28 -6.26 -6.35
N ALA A 75 -29.89 -4.98 -6.45
CA ALA A 75 -29.99 -4.02 -5.35
C ALA A 75 -31.43 -3.92 -4.81
N GLY A 76 -31.59 -4.01 -3.49
CA GLY A 76 -32.90 -3.91 -2.80
C GLY A 76 -33.63 -5.24 -2.56
N LEU A 77 -33.16 -6.35 -3.12
CA LEU A 77 -33.67 -7.69 -2.81
C LEU A 77 -33.10 -8.21 -1.47
N SER A 78 -33.75 -9.19 -0.83
CA SER A 78 -33.20 -9.83 0.38
C SER A 78 -31.93 -10.63 0.05
N ALA A 79 -31.06 -10.90 1.03
CA ALA A 79 -29.82 -11.63 0.82
C ALA A 79 -30.06 -13.01 0.19
N GLU A 80 -31.14 -13.68 0.59
CA GLU A 80 -31.54 -14.99 0.09
C GLU A 80 -32.00 -14.92 -1.37
N ALA A 81 -32.77 -13.88 -1.72
CA ALA A 81 -33.22 -13.65 -3.09
C ALA A 81 -32.06 -13.30 -4.02
N ARG A 82 -31.07 -12.53 -3.55
CA ARG A 82 -29.83 -12.24 -4.31
C ARG A 82 -29.01 -13.50 -4.56
N ALA A 83 -28.79 -14.31 -3.53
CA ALA A 83 -28.05 -15.57 -3.66
C ALA A 83 -28.77 -16.54 -4.62
N ALA A 84 -30.10 -16.69 -4.51
CA ALA A 84 -30.89 -17.55 -5.38
C ALA A 84 -30.86 -17.09 -6.85
N LEU A 85 -31.01 -15.79 -7.11
CA LEU A 85 -30.92 -15.23 -8.45
C LEU A 85 -29.51 -15.31 -9.01
N ALA A 86 -28.49 -15.13 -8.18
CA ALA A 86 -27.10 -15.24 -8.60
C ALA A 86 -26.76 -16.65 -9.08
N VAL A 87 -27.22 -17.70 -8.39
CA VAL A 87 -27.05 -19.10 -8.82
C VAL A 87 -27.71 -19.35 -10.18
N LEU A 88 -28.84 -18.70 -10.46
CA LEU A 88 -29.58 -18.88 -11.72
C LEU A 88 -28.98 -18.07 -12.88
N CYS A 89 -28.38 -16.91 -12.59
CA CYS A 89 -27.99 -15.93 -13.60
C CYS A 89 -26.47 -15.83 -13.83
N LEU A 90 -25.63 -16.29 -12.90
CA LEU A 90 -24.16 -16.26 -13.03
C LEU A 90 -23.61 -17.67 -13.33
N PRO A 91 -22.75 -17.82 -14.36
CA PRO A 91 -22.13 -19.10 -14.67
C PRO A 91 -21.01 -19.43 -13.67
N GLY A 92 -21.25 -20.36 -12.76
CA GLY A 92 -20.27 -20.90 -11.81
C GLY A 92 -20.88 -21.24 -10.46
N GLU A 93 -20.28 -22.17 -9.72
CA GLU A 93 -20.59 -22.31 -8.29
C GLU A 93 -20.29 -20.99 -7.59
N VAL A 94 -21.14 -20.61 -6.62
CA VAL A 94 -21.15 -19.36 -5.83
C VAL A 94 -19.90 -19.14 -4.95
N ALA A 95 -18.71 -19.48 -5.45
CA ALA A 95 -17.43 -19.10 -4.87
C ALA A 95 -17.04 -17.73 -5.43
N THR A 96 -17.28 -16.68 -4.64
CA THR A 96 -16.83 -15.33 -4.99
C THR A 96 -15.30 -15.28 -4.98
N PHE A 97 -14.68 -14.90 -6.10
CA PHE A 97 -13.24 -14.79 -6.26
C PHE A 97 -12.65 -13.91 -5.16
N GLY A 98 -11.61 -14.41 -4.48
CA GLY A 98 -10.91 -13.67 -3.43
C GLY A 98 -11.61 -13.66 -2.06
N MET A 99 -12.74 -14.35 -1.90
CA MET A 99 -13.40 -14.55 -0.61
C MET A 99 -13.01 -15.87 0.06
N PRO A 100 -12.63 -15.86 1.34
CA PRO A 100 -12.50 -17.07 2.14
C PRO A 100 -13.88 -17.59 2.56
N ALA A 101 -13.94 -18.88 2.88
CA ALA A 101 -15.08 -19.48 3.56
C ALA A 101 -15.25 -18.93 4.99
N GLU A 102 -16.41 -19.19 5.61
CA GLU A 102 -16.67 -18.80 7.01
C GLU A 102 -15.65 -19.42 7.99
N THR A 103 -15.33 -20.70 7.79
CA THR A 103 -14.29 -21.42 8.54
C THR A 103 -13.03 -21.54 7.70
N TRP A 104 -11.96 -20.86 8.10
CA TRP A 104 -10.74 -20.79 7.29
C TRP A 104 -9.94 -22.10 7.35
N GLY A 105 -9.70 -22.68 6.18
CA GLY A 105 -8.66 -23.66 5.93
C GLY A 105 -7.36 -23.03 5.43
N ALA A 106 -6.40 -23.87 5.04
CA ALA A 106 -5.13 -23.42 4.48
C ALA A 106 -5.29 -22.67 3.14
N SER A 107 -6.30 -23.02 2.34
CA SER A 107 -6.66 -22.32 1.10
C SER A 107 -7.15 -20.90 1.36
N ASP A 108 -8.03 -20.72 2.36
CA ASP A 108 -8.59 -19.43 2.75
C ASP A 108 -7.50 -18.48 3.28
N PHE A 109 -6.57 -19.04 4.06
CA PHE A 109 -5.38 -18.32 4.48
C PHE A 109 -4.56 -17.83 3.28
N GLY A 110 -4.37 -18.69 2.27
CA GLY A 110 -3.69 -18.33 1.04
C GLY A 110 -4.39 -17.22 0.24
N ILE A 111 -5.73 -17.26 0.18
CA ILE A 111 -6.55 -16.23 -0.47
C ILE A 111 -6.37 -14.88 0.22
N VAL A 112 -6.51 -14.85 1.55
CA VAL A 112 -6.39 -13.60 2.32
C VAL A 112 -4.97 -13.06 2.28
N PHE A 113 -3.96 -13.94 2.38
CA PHE A 113 -2.56 -13.54 2.20
C PHE A 113 -2.31 -12.93 0.82
N LEU A 114 -2.83 -13.55 -0.24
CA LEU A 114 -2.71 -13.03 -1.59
C LEU A 114 -3.41 -11.68 -1.75
N MET A 115 -4.60 -11.51 -1.16
CA MET A 115 -5.33 -10.24 -1.13
C MET A 115 -4.48 -9.13 -0.47
N TRP A 116 -3.95 -9.37 0.73
CA TRP A 116 -3.06 -8.41 1.40
C TRP A 116 -1.82 -8.11 0.56
N LEU A 117 -1.22 -9.13 -0.05
CA LEU A 117 -0.06 -8.96 -0.92
C LEU A 117 -0.41 -8.08 -2.14
N MET A 118 -1.50 -8.37 -2.84
CA MET A 118 -1.97 -7.56 -3.98
C MET A 118 -2.30 -6.13 -3.58
N MET A 119 -2.85 -5.95 -2.38
CA MET A 119 -3.07 -4.63 -1.80
C MET A 119 -1.75 -3.89 -1.57
N THR A 120 -0.71 -4.55 -1.02
CA THR A 120 0.62 -3.91 -0.90
C THR A 120 1.21 -3.55 -2.27
N LEU A 121 1.06 -4.40 -3.29
CA LEU A 121 1.51 -4.10 -4.65
C LEU A 121 0.78 -2.87 -5.21
N ALA A 122 -0.54 -2.80 -5.03
CA ALA A 122 -1.39 -1.74 -5.57
C ALA A 122 -1.05 -0.35 -5.00
N MET A 123 -0.80 -0.24 -3.70
CA MET A 123 -0.57 1.05 -3.04
C MET A 123 0.87 1.34 -2.64
N MET A 124 1.62 0.35 -2.15
CA MET A 124 2.94 0.61 -1.57
C MET A 124 4.03 0.69 -2.63
N LEU A 125 3.94 -0.10 -3.70
CA LEU A 125 4.96 -0.08 -4.74
C LEU A 125 5.02 1.25 -5.50
N PRO A 126 3.89 1.89 -5.92
CA PRO A 126 3.91 3.21 -6.54
C PRO A 126 4.63 4.27 -5.69
N SER A 127 4.43 4.23 -4.37
CA SER A 127 5.04 5.17 -3.44
C SER A 127 6.57 5.03 -3.28
N ALA A 128 7.16 3.92 -3.74
CA ALA A 128 8.61 3.68 -3.71
C ALA A 128 9.32 4.04 -5.03
N VAL A 129 8.55 4.27 -6.11
CA VAL A 129 9.09 4.55 -7.46
C VAL A 129 10.10 5.69 -7.47
N PRO A 130 9.87 6.85 -6.84
CA PRO A 130 10.81 7.98 -6.91
C PRO A 130 12.17 7.66 -6.30
N VAL A 131 12.20 6.88 -5.21
CA VAL A 131 13.44 6.49 -4.53
C VAL A 131 14.20 5.43 -5.33
N ILE A 132 13.48 4.45 -5.88
CA ILE A 132 14.08 3.39 -6.71
C ILE A 132 14.65 3.99 -8.00
N ASP A 133 13.90 4.89 -8.64
CA ASP A 133 14.35 5.62 -9.84
C ASP A 133 15.61 6.44 -9.56
N ALA A 134 15.65 7.17 -8.44
CA ALA A 134 16.82 7.94 -8.04
C ALA A 134 18.06 7.06 -7.80
N PHE A 135 17.89 5.89 -7.17
CA PHE A 135 18.97 4.94 -6.95
C PHE A 135 19.48 4.34 -8.28
N VAL A 136 18.56 3.84 -9.11
CA VAL A 136 18.89 3.19 -10.39
C VAL A 136 19.49 4.19 -11.37
N SER A 137 19.01 5.44 -11.40
CA SER A 137 19.56 6.49 -12.24
C SER A 137 20.99 6.88 -11.82
N ARG A 138 21.32 6.85 -10.52
CA ARG A 138 22.68 7.17 -10.03
C ARG A 138 23.66 6.01 -10.19
N THR A 139 23.20 4.76 -10.04
CA THR A 139 24.07 3.57 -10.14
C THR A 139 24.14 3.00 -11.56
N GLY A 140 23.12 3.25 -12.39
CA GLY A 140 22.94 2.65 -13.71
C GLY A 140 23.19 3.57 -14.91
N ALA A 141 23.58 4.84 -14.71
CA ALA A 141 23.77 5.84 -15.79
C ALA A 141 24.75 5.40 -16.91
N SER A 142 25.59 4.39 -16.65
CA SER A 142 26.60 3.85 -17.58
C SER A 142 26.34 2.39 -17.99
N ALA A 143 25.24 1.78 -17.55
CA ALA A 143 25.00 0.34 -17.66
C ALA A 143 24.07 -0.04 -18.84
N ARG A 144 24.25 -1.25 -19.41
CA ARG A 144 23.34 -1.83 -20.41
C ARG A 144 21.93 -2.03 -19.82
N SER A 145 20.87 -1.98 -20.63
CA SER A 145 19.48 -2.12 -20.18
C SER A 145 19.21 -3.34 -19.29
N GLY A 146 19.86 -4.48 -19.55
CA GLY A 146 19.72 -5.69 -18.72
C GLY A 146 20.25 -5.54 -17.28
N ALA A 147 21.32 -4.75 -17.09
CA ALA A 147 21.87 -4.46 -15.76
C ALA A 147 21.00 -3.47 -14.97
N VAL A 148 20.31 -2.56 -15.68
CA VAL A 148 19.33 -1.64 -15.08
C VAL A 148 18.11 -2.40 -14.57
N LEU A 149 17.58 -3.32 -15.38
CA LEU A 149 16.42 -4.13 -15.01
C LEU A 149 16.71 -5.03 -13.81
N SER A 150 17.88 -5.70 -13.79
CA SER A 150 18.26 -6.54 -12.64
C SER A 150 18.44 -5.72 -11.37
N THR A 151 19.06 -4.53 -11.47
CA THR A 151 19.19 -3.59 -10.34
C THR A 151 17.84 -3.23 -9.75
N ALA A 152 16.89 -2.80 -10.60
CA ALA A 152 15.55 -2.46 -10.18
C ALA A 152 14.81 -3.67 -9.58
N ALA A 153 14.93 -4.85 -10.19
CA ALA A 153 14.27 -6.07 -9.74
C ALA A 153 14.74 -6.50 -8.34
N PHE A 154 16.04 -6.49 -8.05
CA PHE A 154 16.55 -6.87 -6.71
C PHE A 154 16.18 -5.84 -5.63
N LEU A 155 16.17 -4.55 -5.95
CA LEU A 155 15.67 -3.50 -5.04
C LEU A 155 14.18 -3.69 -4.74
N ILE A 156 13.37 -3.87 -5.78
CA ILE A 156 11.93 -4.10 -5.64
C ILE A 156 11.67 -5.40 -4.86
N ALA A 157 12.42 -6.46 -5.12
CA ALA A 157 12.29 -7.72 -4.38
C ALA A 157 12.59 -7.56 -2.89
N GLY A 158 13.65 -6.83 -2.52
CA GLY A 158 13.96 -6.51 -1.13
C GLY A 158 12.91 -5.62 -0.47
N TYR A 159 12.34 -4.67 -1.21
CA TYR A 159 11.24 -3.85 -0.73
C TYR A 159 9.97 -4.68 -0.49
N LEU A 160 9.60 -5.52 -1.46
CA LEU A 160 8.41 -6.35 -1.41
C LEU A 160 8.50 -7.47 -0.37
N SER A 161 9.70 -7.94 -0.01
CA SER A 161 9.82 -8.96 1.05
C SER A 161 9.41 -8.44 2.42
N VAL A 162 9.69 -7.17 2.74
CA VAL A 162 9.20 -6.50 3.95
C VAL A 162 7.67 -6.40 3.93
N TRP A 163 7.09 -6.04 2.78
CA TRP A 163 5.65 -5.94 2.62
C TRP A 163 4.94 -7.30 2.60
N ALA A 164 5.58 -8.34 2.08
CA ALA A 164 5.08 -9.71 2.15
C ALA A 164 5.07 -10.20 3.61
N ALA A 165 6.09 -9.86 4.41
CA ALA A 165 6.07 -10.13 5.85
C ALA A 165 4.91 -9.39 6.55
N TYR A 166 4.65 -8.13 6.18
CA TYR A 166 3.47 -7.42 6.68
C TYR A 166 2.16 -8.08 6.25
N ALA A 167 2.02 -8.48 4.99
CA ALA A 167 0.83 -9.17 4.49
C ALA A 167 0.58 -10.46 5.28
N LEU A 168 1.63 -11.21 5.64
CA LEU A 168 1.52 -12.38 6.50
C LEU A 168 1.02 -12.03 7.90
N VAL A 169 1.60 -10.99 8.53
CA VAL A 169 1.17 -10.52 9.85
C VAL A 169 -0.28 -10.03 9.82
N ALA A 170 -0.67 -9.28 8.80
CA ALA A 170 -2.03 -8.79 8.61
C ALA A 170 -3.02 -9.95 8.40
N THR A 171 -2.63 -10.98 7.65
CA THR A 171 -3.43 -12.20 7.47
C THR A 171 -3.63 -12.94 8.80
N LEU A 172 -2.57 -13.08 9.60
CA LEU A 172 -2.66 -13.72 10.92
C LEU A 172 -3.52 -12.89 11.89
N ALA A 173 -3.38 -11.56 11.88
CA ALA A 173 -4.21 -10.67 12.67
C ALA A 173 -5.68 -10.76 12.25
N GLN A 174 -5.94 -10.75 10.94
CA GLN A 174 -7.29 -10.90 10.40
C GLN A 174 -7.90 -12.25 10.80
N TRP A 175 -7.14 -13.34 10.68
CA TRP A 175 -7.60 -14.66 11.08
C TRP A 175 -7.95 -14.70 12.58
N GLY A 176 -7.09 -14.13 13.44
CA GLY A 176 -7.35 -14.03 14.88
C GLY A 176 -8.59 -13.20 15.20
N LEU A 177 -8.81 -12.09 14.50
CA LEU A 177 -10.00 -11.25 14.67
C LEU A 177 -11.27 -11.98 14.20
N THR A 178 -11.21 -12.73 13.10
CA THR A 178 -12.33 -13.57 12.62
C THR A 178 -12.67 -14.64 13.66
N LEU A 179 -11.68 -15.35 14.21
CA LEU A 179 -11.89 -16.34 15.27
C LEU A 179 -12.47 -15.74 16.55
N ALA A 180 -12.15 -14.48 16.86
CA ALA A 180 -12.70 -13.75 17.99
C ALA A 180 -14.11 -13.19 17.72
N GLY A 181 -14.71 -13.42 16.54
CA GLY A 181 -16.01 -12.85 16.15
C GLY A 181 -15.97 -11.32 15.98
N MET A 182 -14.77 -10.74 15.80
CA MET A 182 -14.56 -9.31 15.67
C MET A 182 -14.62 -8.82 14.22
N MET A 183 -14.75 -9.73 13.25
CA MET A 183 -14.91 -9.44 11.83
C MET A 183 -16.18 -10.09 11.30
N SER A 184 -16.91 -9.38 10.45
CA SER A 184 -18.05 -9.94 9.71
C SER A 184 -17.59 -10.88 8.59
N PRO A 185 -18.51 -11.67 8.00
CA PRO A 185 -18.21 -12.45 6.79
C PRO A 185 -17.67 -11.59 5.64
N MET A 186 -18.04 -10.30 5.62
CA MET A 186 -17.55 -9.29 4.65
C MET A 186 -16.20 -8.67 5.03
N MET A 187 -15.49 -9.24 6.00
CA MET A 187 -14.22 -8.71 6.53
C MET A 187 -14.32 -7.24 6.95
N ALA A 188 -15.51 -6.83 7.42
CA ALA A 188 -15.74 -5.54 8.04
C ALA A 188 -15.70 -5.69 9.56
N PRO A 189 -15.33 -4.65 10.31
CA PRO A 189 -15.28 -4.71 11.76
C PRO A 189 -16.68 -4.95 12.35
N ALA A 190 -16.77 -5.90 13.28
CA ALA A 190 -18.04 -6.25 13.91
C ALA A 190 -18.55 -5.19 14.92
N SER A 191 -17.72 -4.21 15.29
CA SER A 191 -18.12 -3.15 16.22
C SER A 191 -17.44 -1.81 15.90
N LEU A 192 -18.15 -0.73 16.22
CA LEU A 192 -17.61 0.64 16.16
C LEU A 192 -16.45 0.85 17.15
N VAL A 193 -16.38 0.07 18.23
CA VAL A 193 -15.27 0.10 19.19
C VAL A 193 -13.98 -0.39 18.54
N LEU A 194 -14.04 -1.49 17.77
CA LEU A 194 -12.88 -1.97 17.01
C LEU A 194 -12.43 -0.92 16.00
N SER A 195 -13.35 -0.40 15.18
CA SER A 195 -13.02 0.66 14.22
C SER A 195 -12.40 1.88 14.90
N GLY A 196 -13.04 2.37 15.96
CA GLY A 196 -12.61 3.57 16.66
C GLY A 196 -11.26 3.41 17.35
N THR A 197 -11.01 2.28 18.02
CA THR A 197 -9.72 2.00 18.67
C THR A 197 -8.59 1.83 17.65
N THR A 198 -8.83 1.15 16.53
CA THR A 198 -7.87 1.04 15.43
C THR A 198 -7.53 2.41 14.83
N LEU A 199 -8.53 3.26 14.57
CA LEU A 199 -8.32 4.63 14.08
C LEU A 199 -7.55 5.49 15.09
N VAL A 200 -7.88 5.41 16.38
CA VAL A 200 -7.16 6.14 17.42
C VAL A 200 -5.71 5.68 17.51
N ALA A 201 -5.44 4.37 17.49
CA ALA A 201 -4.08 3.84 17.51
C ALA A 201 -3.26 4.32 16.30
N ALA A 202 -3.86 4.29 15.11
CA ALA A 202 -3.25 4.83 13.89
C ALA A 202 -3.00 6.34 13.99
N GLY A 203 -3.95 7.09 14.53
CA GLY A 203 -3.86 8.53 14.76
C GLY A 203 -2.77 8.91 15.77
N LEU A 204 -2.63 8.16 16.87
CA LEU A 204 -1.54 8.36 17.84
C LEU A 204 -0.17 8.09 17.20
N TYR A 205 -0.07 7.04 16.36
CA TYR A 205 1.16 6.72 15.65
C TYR A 205 1.66 7.86 14.78
N GLN A 206 0.75 8.67 14.21
CA GLN A 206 1.08 9.84 13.39
C GLN A 206 1.98 10.87 14.08
N PHE A 207 1.87 10.98 15.41
CA PHE A 207 2.65 11.94 16.21
C PHE A 207 3.94 11.35 16.78
N THR A 208 4.23 10.08 16.53
CA THR A 208 5.39 9.41 17.14
C THR A 208 6.72 9.86 16.51
N PRO A 209 7.80 9.94 17.29
CA PRO A 209 9.15 10.16 16.76
C PRO A 209 9.58 9.05 15.78
N ALA A 210 9.10 7.81 16.00
CA ALA A 210 9.37 6.68 15.12
C ALA A 210 8.86 6.93 13.70
N LYS A 211 7.60 7.36 13.55
CA LYS A 211 7.04 7.71 12.24
C LYS A 211 7.83 8.84 11.58
N GLN A 212 8.14 9.90 12.34
CA GLN A 212 8.90 11.04 11.81
C GLN A 212 10.28 10.63 11.29
N ALA A 213 11.00 9.79 12.03
CA ALA A 213 12.30 9.28 11.61
C ALA A 213 12.21 8.45 10.32
N CYS A 214 11.16 7.63 10.18
CA CYS A 214 10.89 6.85 8.98
C CYS A 214 10.49 7.74 7.78
N LEU A 215 9.66 8.76 7.98
CA LEU A 215 9.28 9.72 6.93
C LEU A 215 10.46 10.52 6.41
N VAL A 216 11.36 10.98 7.28
CA VAL A 216 12.57 11.70 6.86
C VAL A 216 13.45 10.82 5.96
N ARG A 217 13.54 9.51 6.25
CA ARG A 217 14.24 8.55 5.37
C ARG A 217 13.52 8.35 4.03
N CYS A 218 12.19 8.46 3.99
CA CYS A 218 11.43 8.42 2.74
C CYS A 218 11.64 9.68 1.89
N TRP A 219 11.72 10.86 2.50
CA TRP A 219 11.96 12.13 1.80
C TRP A 219 13.39 12.28 1.29
N VAL A 220 14.36 11.86 2.11
CA VAL A 220 15.79 12.00 1.81
C VAL A 220 16.46 10.62 1.93
N PRO A 221 16.29 9.75 0.92
CA PRO A 221 16.85 8.42 0.95
C PRO A 221 18.38 8.49 0.99
N ARG A 222 18.96 7.75 1.93
CA ARG A 222 20.42 7.56 2.06
C ARG A 222 20.72 6.14 1.67
N TRP A 223 21.49 5.96 0.61
CA TRP A 223 21.87 4.63 0.12
C TRP A 223 23.23 4.27 0.69
N GLN A 224 23.31 3.11 1.32
CA GLN A 224 24.52 2.65 2.00
C GLN A 224 25.58 2.22 0.98
N ILE A 225 25.15 1.70 -0.17
CA ILE A 225 26.06 1.22 -1.23
C ILE A 225 26.34 2.23 -2.35
N ALA A 226 25.77 3.44 -2.29
CA ALA A 226 26.07 4.47 -3.29
C ALA A 226 27.52 4.96 -3.11
N GLY A 227 28.41 4.48 -3.98
CA GLY A 227 29.85 4.79 -3.97
C GLY A 227 30.75 3.63 -3.52
N SER A 228 30.18 2.50 -3.06
CA SER A 228 30.94 1.31 -2.68
C SER A 228 31.12 0.35 -3.86
N GLY A 229 31.94 0.72 -4.85
CA GLY A 229 32.29 -0.17 -5.97
C GLY A 229 31.09 -0.69 -6.78
N ARG A 230 31.23 -1.88 -7.39
CA ARG A 230 30.15 -2.53 -8.16
C ARG A 230 29.15 -3.21 -7.21
N PRO A 231 27.85 -2.86 -7.26
CA PRO A 231 26.86 -3.49 -6.39
C PRO A 231 26.65 -4.97 -6.76
N THR A 232 26.55 -5.82 -5.75
CA THR A 232 26.17 -7.24 -5.87
C THR A 232 24.65 -7.40 -5.72
N PHE A 233 24.08 -8.51 -6.20
CA PHE A 233 22.64 -8.79 -6.03
C PHE A 233 22.20 -8.80 -4.56
N VAL A 234 23.03 -9.35 -3.67
CA VAL A 234 22.77 -9.34 -2.21
C VAL A 234 22.74 -7.92 -1.67
N SER A 235 23.67 -7.07 -2.10
CA SER A 235 23.70 -5.67 -1.66
C SER A 235 22.49 -4.86 -2.16
N LEU A 236 22.05 -5.11 -3.41
CA LEU A 236 20.85 -4.49 -3.97
C LEU A 236 19.57 -4.94 -3.25
N TYR A 237 19.47 -6.24 -2.95
CA TYR A 237 18.37 -6.75 -2.13
C TYR A 237 18.37 -6.12 -0.73
N GLY A 238 19.55 -6.01 -0.09
CA GLY A 238 19.70 -5.38 1.22
C GLY A 238 19.30 -3.90 1.23
N GLU A 239 19.65 -3.14 0.20
CA GLU A 239 19.16 -1.76 0.00
C GLU A 239 17.64 -1.70 -0.14
N GLY A 240 17.07 -2.64 -0.91
CA GLY A 240 15.62 -2.81 -1.04
C GLY A 240 14.95 -3.05 0.31
N VAL A 241 15.51 -3.93 1.14
CA VAL A 241 15.00 -4.20 2.50
C VAL A 241 15.12 -2.96 3.40
N ALA A 242 16.25 -2.24 3.36
CA ALA A 242 16.43 -1.03 4.15
C ALA A 242 15.39 0.05 3.79
N GLN A 243 15.12 0.23 2.49
CA GLN A 243 14.08 1.11 2.00
C GLN A 243 12.67 0.61 2.36
N GLY A 244 12.46 -0.70 2.29
CA GLY A 244 11.23 -1.38 2.70
C GLY A 244 10.91 -1.12 4.17
N LEU A 245 11.89 -1.27 5.06
CA LEU A 245 11.74 -1.02 6.51
C LEU A 245 11.45 0.45 6.81
N ALA A 246 12.12 1.39 6.11
CA ALA A 246 11.84 2.81 6.26
C ALA A 246 10.40 3.16 5.84
N CYS A 247 9.95 2.61 4.69
CA CYS A 247 8.59 2.78 4.20
C CYS A 247 7.55 2.14 5.12
N PHE A 248 7.81 0.90 5.53
CA PHE A 248 6.96 0.17 6.46
C PHE A 248 6.75 0.98 7.74
N GLY A 249 7.84 1.49 8.33
CA GLY A 249 7.78 2.30 9.55
C GLY A 249 6.94 3.57 9.43
N CYS A 250 6.84 4.23 8.27
CA CYS A 250 5.97 5.41 8.16
C CYS A 250 4.49 5.09 7.87
N CYS A 251 4.22 3.94 7.24
CA CYS A 251 2.93 3.63 6.65
C CYS A 251 2.14 2.51 7.33
N TRP A 252 2.77 1.61 8.09
CA TRP A 252 2.10 0.43 8.63
C TRP A 252 0.84 0.76 9.44
N ALA A 253 0.86 1.83 10.23
CA ALA A 253 -0.28 2.26 11.03
C ALA A 253 -1.43 2.81 10.19
N LEU A 254 -1.16 3.35 9.00
CA LEU A 254 -2.22 3.70 8.04
C LEU A 254 -2.77 2.46 7.35
N MET A 255 -1.94 1.44 7.12
CA MET A 255 -2.40 0.17 6.57
C MET A 255 -3.38 -0.54 7.51
N THR A 256 -3.19 -0.44 8.83
CA THR A 256 -4.11 -1.04 9.79
C THR A 256 -5.48 -0.37 9.81
N VAL A 257 -5.64 0.85 9.29
CA VAL A 257 -6.95 1.50 9.12
C VAL A 257 -7.90 0.65 8.27
N MET A 258 -7.39 -0.22 7.39
CA MET A 258 -8.20 -1.18 6.64
C MET A 258 -9.02 -2.12 7.54
N PHE A 259 -8.55 -2.43 8.75
CA PHE A 259 -9.35 -3.19 9.73
C PHE A 259 -10.53 -2.37 10.29
N ALA A 260 -10.46 -1.04 10.26
CA ALA A 260 -11.51 -0.16 10.76
C ALA A 260 -12.58 0.21 9.72
N VAL A 261 -12.21 0.20 8.43
CA VAL A 261 -13.08 0.62 7.32
C VAL A 261 -13.51 -0.53 6.40
N GLY A 262 -13.07 -1.76 6.71
CA GLY A 262 -13.31 -2.97 5.93
C GLY A 262 -12.12 -3.32 5.03
N VAL A 263 -11.61 -4.54 5.16
CA VAL A 263 -10.36 -4.95 4.50
C VAL A 263 -10.49 -4.97 2.98
N MET A 264 -11.68 -5.28 2.47
CA MET A 264 -11.98 -5.36 1.03
C MET A 264 -12.40 -4.02 0.42
N ASN A 265 -12.33 -2.93 1.19
CA ASN A 265 -12.87 -1.65 0.78
C ASN A 265 -11.94 -0.95 -0.22
N ILE A 266 -12.18 -1.18 -1.52
CA ILE A 266 -11.33 -0.66 -2.60
C ILE A 266 -11.26 0.88 -2.64
N VAL A 267 -12.31 1.57 -2.18
CA VAL A 267 -12.33 3.03 -2.06
C VAL A 267 -11.29 3.50 -1.05
N TRP A 268 -11.25 2.84 0.12
CA TRP A 268 -10.27 3.18 1.15
C TRP A 268 -8.87 2.70 0.80
N ILE A 269 -8.71 1.59 0.07
CA ILE A 269 -7.42 1.18 -0.48
C ILE A 269 -6.86 2.29 -1.39
N ALA A 270 -7.67 2.84 -2.28
CA ALA A 270 -7.27 3.93 -3.16
C ALA A 270 -6.96 5.21 -2.38
N LEU A 271 -7.85 5.60 -1.47
CA LEU A 271 -7.71 6.82 -0.67
C LEU A 271 -6.46 6.78 0.21
N LEU A 272 -6.26 5.69 0.97
CA LEU A 272 -5.09 5.50 1.81
C LEU A 272 -3.81 5.41 0.97
N GLY A 273 -3.86 4.74 -0.18
CA GLY A 273 -2.75 4.71 -1.13
C GLY A 273 -2.33 6.10 -1.59
N ILE A 274 -3.28 6.95 -1.98
CA ILE A 274 -3.03 8.35 -2.36
C ILE A 274 -2.44 9.12 -1.17
N ILE A 275 -3.06 9.02 0.01
CA ILE A 275 -2.59 9.69 1.23
C ILE A 275 -1.13 9.32 1.53
N MET A 276 -0.77 8.04 1.48
CA MET A 276 0.58 7.56 1.74
C MET A 276 1.58 7.97 0.66
N ILE A 277 1.17 7.99 -0.61
CA ILE A 277 2.00 8.54 -1.69
C ILE A 277 2.30 10.02 -1.42
N VAL A 278 1.28 10.82 -1.11
CA VAL A 278 1.44 12.26 -0.85
C VAL A 278 2.32 12.49 0.40
N GLU A 279 2.06 11.76 1.49
CA GLU A 279 2.82 11.87 2.74
C GLU A 279 4.31 11.54 2.56
N LYS A 280 4.61 10.52 1.75
CA LYS A 280 5.98 10.09 1.49
C LYS A 280 6.74 10.95 0.50
N ASN A 281 6.05 11.70 -0.36
CA ASN A 281 6.70 12.47 -1.42
C ASN A 281 6.70 13.98 -1.17
N ILE A 282 5.86 14.47 -0.26
CA ILE A 282 5.79 15.88 0.10
C ILE A 282 6.38 16.07 1.51
N PRO A 283 7.51 16.79 1.66
CA PRO A 283 8.15 17.03 2.96
C PRO A 283 7.37 18.08 3.76
N SER A 284 6.20 17.70 4.26
CA SER A 284 5.30 18.57 5.03
C SER A 284 4.95 17.96 6.37
N SER A 285 5.25 18.68 7.45
CA SER A 285 4.86 18.25 8.79
C SER A 285 3.37 18.45 9.07
N LEU A 286 2.73 19.36 8.35
CA LEU A 286 1.29 19.62 8.49
C LEU A 286 0.47 18.42 8.02
N LEU A 287 0.92 17.72 6.96
CA LEU A 287 0.16 16.64 6.34
C LEU A 287 -0.04 15.45 7.29
N TYR A 288 1.04 14.89 7.84
CA TYR A 288 0.93 13.76 8.76
C TYR A 288 0.20 14.14 10.06
N ARG A 289 0.35 15.40 10.52
CA ARG A 289 -0.39 15.91 11.69
C ARG A 289 -1.88 16.02 11.41
N ALA A 290 -2.27 16.53 10.25
CA ALA A 290 -3.67 16.64 9.84
C ALA A 290 -4.32 15.26 9.73
N ILE A 291 -3.61 14.28 9.14
CA ILE A 291 -4.06 12.88 9.10
C ILE A 291 -4.23 12.33 10.52
N GLY A 292 -3.26 12.56 11.41
CA GLY A 292 -3.34 12.17 12.82
C GLY A 292 -4.55 12.75 13.54
N VAL A 293 -4.78 14.06 13.44
CA VAL A 293 -5.95 14.72 14.03
C VAL A 293 -7.24 14.15 13.47
N PHE A 294 -7.34 13.98 12.15
CA PHE A 294 -8.52 13.40 11.53
C PHE A 294 -8.84 12.00 12.06
N LEU A 295 -7.85 11.11 12.14
CA LEU A 295 -8.02 9.75 12.65
C LEU A 295 -8.41 9.73 14.13
N LEU A 296 -7.83 10.62 14.95
CA LEU A 296 -8.17 10.74 16.37
C LEU A 296 -9.60 11.24 16.58
N VAL A 297 -10.01 12.27 15.84
CA VAL A 297 -11.37 12.83 15.92
C VAL A 297 -12.40 11.80 15.46
N TRP A 298 -12.15 11.16 14.30
CA TRP A 298 -13.07 10.17 13.77
C TRP A 298 -13.16 8.93 14.66
N GLY A 299 -12.01 8.39 15.10
CA GLY A 299 -11.98 7.24 15.99
C GLY A 299 -12.62 7.52 17.35
N GLY A 300 -12.35 8.69 17.93
CA GLY A 300 -12.97 9.15 19.17
C GLY A 300 -14.49 9.30 19.04
N PHE A 301 -14.96 9.85 17.91
CA PHE A 301 -16.39 9.93 17.61
C PHE A 301 -17.05 8.54 17.54
N LEU A 302 -16.44 7.58 16.82
CA LEU A 302 -16.99 6.21 16.74
C LEU A 302 -17.08 5.54 18.11
N ILE A 303 -16.07 5.74 18.98
CA ILE A 303 -16.09 5.21 20.35
C ILE A 303 -17.22 5.87 21.16
N ALA A 304 -17.34 7.20 21.09
CA ALA A 304 -18.36 7.93 21.83
C ALA A 304 -19.79 7.56 21.41
N VAL A 305 -20.01 7.30 20.12
CA VAL A 305 -21.28 6.73 19.62
C VAL A 305 -21.50 5.32 20.17
N ALA A 306 -20.47 4.47 20.12
CA ALA A 306 -20.57 3.08 20.58
C ALA A 306 -20.87 2.94 22.08
N THR A 307 -20.39 3.88 22.90
CA THR A 307 -20.61 3.90 24.36
C THR A 307 -21.86 4.67 24.79
N GLY A 308 -22.63 5.22 23.86
CA GLY A 308 -23.84 6.00 24.16
C GLY A 308 -23.56 7.38 24.76
N MET A 309 -22.35 7.91 24.62
CA MET A 309 -22.02 9.27 25.11
C MET A 309 -22.61 10.38 24.21
N LEU A 310 -23.04 10.03 22.99
CA LEU A 310 -23.61 10.93 22.00
C LEU A 310 -25.05 10.57 21.59
N GLY A 311 -25.72 9.71 22.36
CA GLY A 311 -27.08 9.21 22.11
C GLY A 311 -28.08 9.61 23.20
#